data_AF-A0A7I5E5V9-F1
#
_entry.id   AF-A0A7I5E5V9-F1
#
_cell.length_a   1.000
_cell.length_b   1.000
_cell.length_c   1.000
_cell.angle_alpha   90.00
_cell.angle_beta   90.00
_cell.angle_gamma   90.00
#
_symmetry.space_group_name_H-M   'P 1'
#
loop_
_entity.id
_entity.type
_entity.pdbx_description
1 polymer ?
#
loop_
_entity_poly.entity_id
_entity_poly.type
_entity_poly.pdbx_seq_one_letter_code
_entity_poly.pdbx_strand_id
1 'polypeptide(L)'
;MTRKTPIFLPPREALQLCTREQAQEALRSSMEVTECFWELWNDAYLTFLGEQHRNYLNQGRNTPKQPKEGQLVLLYNPIPPRNTWRIGRITKLLPSNDEEIRQVELQLPNKHTTKRPINLLIPLELEQEEKAGYTETIQAVTPYPTVLVYHPSRYDIRPKRQKTQHYPYSKGEY
;
A
#
# COMPACT_ATOMS: atom_id res chain seq x y z
N MET A 1 -20.96 -48.70 13.14
CA MET A 1 -20.68 -47.96 11.89
C MET A 1 -19.56 -46.97 12.17
N THR A 2 -18.32 -47.30 11.83
CA THR A 2 -17.14 -46.46 12.04
C THR A 2 -17.17 -45.27 11.09
N ARG A 3 -17.18 -44.05 11.64
CA ARG A 3 -17.04 -42.81 10.89
C ARG A 3 -15.67 -42.82 10.23
N LYS A 4 -15.62 -42.95 8.90
CA LYS A 4 -14.38 -42.81 8.15
C LYS A 4 -13.82 -41.42 8.45
N THR A 5 -12.68 -41.38 9.13
CA THR A 5 -11.92 -40.14 9.33
C THR A 5 -11.48 -39.65 7.96
N PRO A 6 -11.71 -38.37 7.62
CA PRO A 6 -11.21 -37.82 6.37
C PRO A 6 -9.69 -37.94 6.39
N ILE A 7 -9.16 -38.61 5.37
CA ILE A 7 -7.71 -38.82 5.20
C ILE A 7 -7.08 -37.43 5.08
N PHE A 8 -6.14 -37.13 5.96
CA PHE A 8 -5.37 -35.89 5.89
C PHE A 8 -4.57 -35.87 4.58
N LEU A 9 -4.90 -34.94 3.69
CA LEU A 9 -4.15 -34.71 2.46
C LEU A 9 -3.22 -33.51 2.66
N PRO A 10 -1.89 -33.66 2.44
CA PRO A 10 -0.96 -32.53 2.52
C PRO A 10 -1.31 -31.47 1.45
N PRO A 11 -0.99 -30.17 1.67
CA PRO A 11 -1.43 -29.07 0.80
C PRO A 11 -1.08 -29.22 -0.69
N ARG A 12 -0.01 -29.98 -1.01
CA ARG A 12 0.44 -30.28 -2.38
C ARG A 12 -0.46 -31.27 -3.13
N GLU A 13 -1.25 -32.06 -2.40
CA GLU A 13 -2.25 -32.99 -2.93
C GLU A 13 -3.65 -32.37 -2.89
N ALA A 14 -3.92 -31.44 -1.96
CA ALA A 14 -5.20 -30.76 -1.81
C ALA A 14 -5.48 -29.71 -2.91
N LEU A 15 -4.45 -29.15 -3.56
CA LEU A 15 -4.58 -28.12 -4.58
C LEU A 15 -3.57 -28.35 -5.71
N GLN A 16 -3.92 -29.21 -6.66
CA GLN A 16 -3.33 -29.13 -8.00
C GLN A 16 -4.42 -28.62 -8.92
N LEU A 17 -4.26 -27.39 -9.42
CA LEU A 17 -5.03 -26.87 -10.55
C LEU A 17 -4.56 -27.66 -11.77
N CYS A 18 -5.07 -28.88 -11.93
CA CYS A 18 -4.57 -29.87 -12.89
C CYS A 18 -4.94 -29.49 -14.33
N THR A 19 -6.03 -28.74 -14.50
CA THR A 19 -6.48 -28.28 -15.82
C THR A 19 -6.30 -26.77 -15.98
N ARG A 20 -6.15 -26.34 -17.24
CA ARG A 20 -6.12 -24.91 -17.60
C ARG A 20 -7.37 -24.19 -17.10
N GLU A 21 -8.53 -24.84 -17.19
CA GLU A 21 -9.81 -24.27 -16.77
C GLU A 21 -9.87 -24.07 -15.26
N GLN A 22 -9.46 -25.06 -14.46
CA GLN A 22 -9.35 -24.94 -13.00
C GLN A 22 -8.41 -23.80 -12.60
N ALA A 23 -7.28 -23.65 -13.30
CA ALA A 23 -6.35 -22.56 -13.04
C ALA A 23 -6.94 -21.19 -13.38
N GLN A 24 -7.69 -21.08 -14.49
CA GLN A 24 -8.38 -19.85 -14.88
C GLN A 24 -9.51 -19.49 -13.92
N GLU A 25 -10.29 -20.47 -13.48
CA GLU A 25 -11.38 -20.28 -12.52
C GLU A 25 -10.85 -19.87 -11.14
N ALA A 26 -9.82 -20.55 -10.63
CA ALA A 26 -9.16 -20.17 -9.38
C ALA A 26 -8.58 -18.75 -9.44
N LEU A 27 -7.99 -18.35 -10.59
CA LEU A 27 -7.49 -16.99 -10.78
C LEU A 27 -8.63 -15.96 -10.76
N ARG A 28 -9.72 -16.22 -11.50
CA ARG A 28 -10.89 -15.32 -11.53
C ARG A 28 -11.51 -15.17 -10.15
N SER A 29 -11.77 -16.29 -9.47
CA SER A 29 -12.32 -16.28 -8.10
C SER A 29 -11.40 -15.55 -7.13
N SER A 30 -10.09 -15.77 -7.20
CA SER A 30 -9.13 -15.03 -6.39
C SER A 30 -9.17 -13.53 -6.66
N MET A 31 -9.29 -13.12 -7.93
CA MET A 31 -9.39 -11.71 -8.31
C MET A 31 -10.69 -11.08 -7.78
N GLU A 32 -11.81 -11.77 -7.88
CA GLU A 32 -13.12 -11.31 -7.38
C GLU A 32 -13.11 -11.09 -5.87
N VAL A 33 -12.56 -12.04 -5.11
CA VAL A 33 -12.42 -11.91 -3.65
C VAL A 33 -11.55 -10.71 -3.28
N THR A 34 -10.43 -10.51 -3.99
CA THR A 34 -9.57 -9.33 -3.75
C THR A 34 -10.27 -8.02 -4.06
N GLU A 35 -11.16 -7.97 -5.06
CA GLU A 35 -11.92 -6.75 -5.38
C GLU A 35 -12.97 -6.43 -4.34
N CYS A 36 -13.77 -7.42 -3.96
CA CYS A 36 -14.78 -7.24 -2.92
C CYS A 36 -14.13 -6.76 -1.61
N PHE A 37 -12.98 -7.35 -1.26
CA PHE A 37 -12.19 -6.87 -0.12
C PHE A 37 -11.69 -5.43 -0.31
N TRP A 38 -11.16 -5.09 -1.49
CA TRP A 38 -10.66 -3.75 -1.78
C TRP A 38 -11.78 -2.70 -1.69
N GLU A 39 -12.93 -2.94 -2.30
CA GLU A 39 -14.09 -2.03 -2.26
C GLU A 39 -14.56 -1.81 -0.82
N LEU A 40 -14.76 -2.90 -0.06
CA LEU A 40 -15.20 -2.82 1.33
C LEU A 40 -14.18 -2.10 2.21
N TRP A 41 -12.90 -2.44 2.07
CA TRP A 41 -11.83 -1.82 2.86
C TRP A 41 -11.65 -0.35 2.50
N ASN A 42 -11.70 0.00 1.21
CA ASN A 42 -11.62 1.37 0.74
C ASN A 42 -12.77 2.20 1.29
N ASP A 43 -14.00 1.71 1.19
CA ASP A 43 -15.18 2.43 1.68
C ASP A 43 -15.12 2.61 3.20
N ALA A 44 -14.75 1.58 3.95
CA ALA A 44 -14.57 1.65 5.40
C ALA A 44 -13.48 2.64 5.79
N TYR A 45 -12.32 2.62 5.11
CA TYR A 45 -11.19 3.48 5.42
C TYR A 45 -11.43 4.94 5.02
N LEU A 46 -12.03 5.20 3.85
CA LEU A 46 -12.42 6.55 3.46
C LEU A 46 -13.51 7.12 4.37
N THR A 47 -14.46 6.29 4.79
CA THR A 47 -15.46 6.68 5.79
C THR A 47 -14.78 6.99 7.12
N PHE A 48 -13.84 6.16 7.58
CA PHE A 48 -13.07 6.42 8.79
C PHE A 48 -12.30 7.73 8.70
N LEU A 49 -11.54 7.97 7.63
CA LEU A 49 -10.84 9.25 7.42
C LEU A 49 -11.80 10.44 7.36
N GLY A 50 -12.94 10.28 6.70
CA GLY A 50 -14.00 11.28 6.61
C GLY A 50 -14.66 11.55 7.95
N GLU A 51 -14.87 10.54 8.79
CA GLU A 51 -15.40 10.66 10.14
C GLU A 51 -14.39 11.27 11.10
N GLN A 52 -13.12 10.88 11.05
CA GLN A 52 -12.04 11.57 11.76
C GLN A 52 -12.04 13.05 11.37
N HIS A 53 -12.11 13.34 10.07
CA HIS A 53 -12.20 14.71 9.57
C HIS A 53 -13.47 15.43 10.04
N ARG A 54 -14.63 14.79 9.98
CA ARG A 54 -15.91 15.37 10.43
C ARG A 54 -15.94 15.58 11.94
N ASN A 55 -15.28 14.73 12.72
CA ASN A 55 -15.09 14.92 14.15
C ASN A 55 -14.16 16.12 14.42
N TYR A 56 -13.21 16.41 13.52
CA TYR A 56 -12.47 17.67 13.53
C TYR A 56 -13.32 18.87 13.04
N LEU A 57 -14.35 18.65 12.20
CA LEU A 57 -15.25 19.69 11.68
C LEU A 57 -16.44 20.04 12.58
N ASN A 58 -16.96 19.10 13.38
CA ASN A 58 -18.20 19.26 14.16
C ASN A 58 -18.05 20.13 15.43
N GLN A 59 -17.00 20.94 15.53
CA GLN A 59 -16.75 21.87 16.64
C GLN A 59 -17.10 23.33 16.30
N GLY A 60 -18.24 23.54 15.61
CA GLY A 60 -18.77 24.87 15.28
C GLY A 60 -18.51 25.31 13.84
N ARG A 61 -19.14 26.43 13.43
CA ARG A 61 -19.15 26.97 12.05
C ARG A 61 -17.75 27.20 11.45
N ASN A 62 -16.70 27.28 12.27
CA ASN A 62 -15.32 27.41 11.85
C ASN A 62 -14.50 26.26 12.47
N THR A 63 -13.85 25.48 11.63
CA THR A 63 -12.95 24.38 12.03
C THR A 63 -11.74 24.91 12.81
N PRO A 64 -11.27 24.24 13.89
CA PRO A 64 -10.03 24.63 14.55
C PRO A 64 -8.76 24.24 13.77
N LYS A 65 -8.79 23.25 12.86
CA LYS A 65 -7.61 22.84 12.05
C LYS A 65 -7.83 23.17 10.58
N GLN A 66 -7.46 24.39 10.19
CA GLN A 66 -7.40 24.81 8.79
C GLN A 66 -6.41 23.93 8.02
N PRO A 67 -6.65 23.67 6.72
CA PRO A 67 -5.67 22.97 5.89
C PRO A 67 -4.34 23.71 5.93
N LYS A 68 -3.24 22.98 6.11
CA LYS A 68 -1.90 23.57 6.15
C LYS A 68 -1.19 23.39 4.81
N GLU A 69 -0.39 24.38 4.44
CA GLU A 69 0.58 24.20 3.37
C GLU A 69 1.57 23.08 3.75
N GLY A 70 1.95 22.25 2.79
CA GLY A 70 2.78 21.07 3.01
C GLY A 70 2.02 19.81 3.43
N GLN A 71 0.74 19.92 3.80
CA GLN A 71 -0.06 18.77 4.25
C GLN A 71 -0.36 17.79 3.10
N LEU A 72 -0.30 16.50 3.40
CA LEU A 72 -0.70 15.43 2.48
C LEU A 72 -2.20 15.16 2.59
N VAL A 73 -2.85 15.12 1.43
CA VAL A 73 -4.28 14.91 1.30
C VAL A 73 -4.56 13.88 0.20
N LEU A 74 -5.62 13.11 0.38
CA LEU A 74 -6.19 12.27 -0.66
C LEU A 74 -7.24 13.06 -1.44
N LEU A 75 -7.17 13.03 -2.76
CA LEU A 75 -8.18 13.59 -3.64
C LEU A 75 -9.30 12.56 -3.81
N TYR A 76 -10.51 12.94 -3.43
CA TYR A 76 -11.70 12.14 -3.65
C TYR A 76 -11.90 11.92 -5.16
N ASN A 77 -12.03 10.65 -5.55
CA ASN A 77 -12.38 10.24 -6.91
C ASN A 77 -13.52 9.23 -6.80
N PRO A 78 -14.69 9.47 -7.43
CA PRO A 78 -15.83 8.55 -7.35
C PRO A 78 -15.55 7.18 -7.95
N ILE A 79 -14.58 7.08 -8.87
CA ILE A 79 -14.23 5.82 -9.54
C ILE A 79 -12.69 5.73 -9.62
N PRO A 80 -12.01 5.32 -8.53
CA PRO A 80 -10.58 5.12 -8.56
C PRO A 80 -10.23 3.87 -9.38
N PRO A 81 -9.18 3.90 -10.22
CA PRO A 81 -8.64 2.66 -10.76
C PRO A 81 -8.14 1.78 -9.61
N ARG A 82 -8.25 0.46 -9.77
CA ARG A 82 -7.87 -0.54 -8.76
C ARG A 82 -6.52 -0.21 -8.13
N ASN A 83 -6.43 -0.32 -6.79
CA ASN A 83 -5.21 -0.11 -6.00
C ASN A 83 -4.53 1.26 -6.18
N THR A 84 -5.26 2.29 -6.64
CA THR A 84 -4.66 3.60 -6.93
C THR A 84 -5.28 4.69 -6.10
N TRP A 85 -4.46 5.35 -5.28
CA TRP A 85 -4.86 6.48 -4.47
C TRP A 85 -4.31 7.77 -5.06
N ARG A 86 -5.19 8.72 -5.35
CA ARG A 86 -4.79 10.03 -5.88
C ARG A 86 -4.38 10.92 -4.72
N ILE A 87 -3.14 10.79 -4.28
CA ILE A 87 -2.59 11.59 -3.19
C ILE A 87 -2.06 12.91 -3.78
N GLY A 88 -2.11 13.99 -3.00
CA GLY A 88 -1.51 15.27 -3.34
C GLY A 88 -0.99 15.98 -2.10
N ARG A 89 -0.07 16.92 -2.30
CA ARG A 89 0.43 17.81 -1.25
C ARG A 89 -0.12 19.21 -1.46
N ILE A 90 -0.70 19.80 -0.43
CA ILE A 90 -1.14 21.20 -0.45
C ILE A 90 0.10 22.07 -0.62
N THR A 91 0.15 22.86 -1.68
CA THR A 91 1.25 23.78 -1.98
C THR A 91 0.88 25.20 -1.62
N LYS A 92 -0.36 25.62 -1.87
CA LYS A 92 -0.86 26.95 -1.50
C LYS A 92 -2.33 26.91 -1.10
N LEU A 93 -2.70 27.77 -0.17
CA LEU A 93 -4.10 28.02 0.21
C LEU A 93 -4.63 29.21 -0.60
N LEU A 94 -5.83 29.08 -1.16
CA LEU A 94 -6.46 30.16 -1.95
C LEU A 94 -7.66 30.70 -1.15
N PRO A 95 -7.48 31.78 -0.36
CA PRO A 95 -8.57 32.41 0.35
C PRO A 95 -9.54 33.11 -0.61
N SER A 96 -10.81 33.13 -0.25
CA SER A 96 -11.85 33.91 -0.91
C SER A 96 -11.85 35.36 -0.42
N ASN A 97 -12.74 36.20 -0.97
CA ASN A 97 -12.88 37.58 -0.53
C ASN A 97 -13.31 37.70 0.95
N ASP A 98 -14.00 36.67 1.46
CA ASP A 98 -14.45 36.58 2.86
C ASP A 98 -13.40 35.97 3.80
N GLU A 99 -12.13 35.88 3.36
CA GLU A 99 -11.01 35.21 4.05
C GLU A 99 -11.17 33.70 4.29
N GLU A 100 -12.34 33.12 3.96
CA GLU A 100 -12.54 31.68 4.00
C GLU A 100 -11.77 30.97 2.88
N ILE A 101 -10.98 29.97 3.25
CA ILE A 101 -10.29 29.10 2.31
C ILE A 101 -11.32 28.09 1.81
N ARG A 102 -11.67 28.18 0.52
CA ARG A 102 -12.59 27.23 -0.13
C ARG A 102 -11.88 26.36 -1.17
N GLN A 103 -10.72 26.81 -1.63
CA GLN A 103 -9.93 26.19 -2.67
C GLN A 103 -8.46 26.12 -2.27
N VAL A 104 -7.77 25.07 -2.70
CA VAL A 104 -6.33 24.90 -2.49
C VAL A 104 -5.64 24.46 -3.77
N GLU A 105 -4.36 24.77 -3.86
CA GLU A 105 -3.47 24.32 -4.91
C GLU A 105 -2.70 23.08 -4.45
N LEU A 106 -2.82 21.99 -5.21
CA LEU A 106 -2.24 20.68 -4.89
C LEU A 106 -1.17 20.31 -5.90
N GLN A 107 -0.04 19.85 -5.40
CA GLN A 107 0.98 19.17 -6.20
C GLN A 107 0.75 17.67 -6.15
N LEU A 108 0.50 17.06 -7.32
CA LEU A 108 0.41 15.61 -7.48
C LEU A 108 1.82 14.98 -7.54
N PRO A 109 1.95 13.65 -7.39
CA PRO A 109 3.23 12.94 -7.47
C PRO A 109 3.96 13.14 -8.81
N ASN A 110 3.20 13.39 -9.88
CA ASN A 110 3.73 13.72 -11.21
C ASN A 110 4.23 15.17 -11.33
N LYS A 111 4.35 15.91 -10.21
CA LYS A 111 4.71 17.34 -10.13
C LYS A 111 3.71 18.29 -10.81
N HIS A 112 2.62 17.77 -11.35
CA HIS A 112 1.56 18.59 -11.92
C HIS A 112 0.77 19.25 -10.80
N THR A 113 0.46 20.52 -10.99
CA THR A 113 -0.25 21.31 -9.99
C THR A 113 -1.71 21.48 -10.40
N THR A 114 -2.65 21.19 -9.51
CA THR A 114 -4.09 21.31 -9.78
C THR A 114 -4.80 22.06 -8.67
N LYS A 115 -5.82 22.84 -9.02
CA LYS A 115 -6.67 23.54 -8.06
C LYS A 115 -7.88 22.68 -7.73
N ARG A 116 -8.17 22.48 -6.45
CA ARG A 116 -9.31 21.68 -5.98
C ARG A 116 -10.01 22.36 -4.79
N PRO A 117 -11.35 22.25 -4.70
CA PRO A 117 -12.07 22.68 -3.51
C PRO A 117 -11.73 21.78 -2.32
N ILE A 118 -11.76 22.34 -1.11
CA ILE A 118 -11.43 21.60 0.12
C ILE A 118 -12.37 20.40 0.34
N ASN A 119 -13.64 20.52 -0.05
CA ASN A 119 -14.65 19.47 0.12
C ASN A 119 -14.29 18.15 -0.59
N LEU A 120 -13.38 18.19 -1.58
CA LEU A 120 -12.92 17.00 -2.31
C LEU A 120 -11.61 16.44 -1.75
N LEU A 121 -11.12 16.97 -0.63
CA LEU A 121 -9.86 16.60 -0.02
C LEU A 121 -10.10 15.92 1.30
N ILE A 122 -9.46 14.76 1.45
CA ILE A 122 -9.50 13.97 2.67
C ILE A 122 -8.09 14.05 3.28
N PRO A 123 -7.91 14.71 4.42
CA PRO A 123 -6.62 14.75 5.11
C PRO A 123 -6.12 13.34 5.44
N LEU A 124 -4.84 13.08 5.22
CA LEU A 124 -4.21 11.86 5.70
C LEU A 124 -3.75 12.05 7.15
N GLU A 125 -3.71 10.96 7.91
CA GLU A 125 -3.29 10.90 9.34
C GLU A 125 -1.78 11.10 9.55
N LEU A 126 -1.09 11.66 8.54
CA LEU A 126 0.33 11.92 8.57
C LEU A 126 0.57 13.32 9.12
N GLU A 127 0.84 13.41 10.42
CA GLU A 127 1.29 14.65 11.02
C GLU A 127 2.74 14.90 10.61
N GLN A 128 2.99 16.02 9.91
CA GLN A 128 4.35 16.54 9.81
C GLN A 128 4.68 17.11 11.19
N GLU A 129 5.38 16.32 12.00
CA GLU A 129 6.17 16.89 13.09
C GLU A 129 7.14 17.88 12.44
N GLU A 130 6.99 19.16 12.75
CA GLU A 130 7.98 20.18 12.40
C GLU A 130 9.30 19.77 13.07
N LYS A 131 10.13 19.01 12.34
CA LYS A 131 11.50 18.76 12.76
C LYS A 131 12.23 20.09 12.70
N ALA A 132 12.33 20.74 13.85
CA ALA A 132 13.28 21.81 14.09
C ALA A 132 14.67 21.35 13.58
N GLY A 133 15.12 21.98 12.50
CA GLY A 133 16.48 21.96 11.96
C GLY A 133 17.23 20.62 12.02
N TYR A 134 17.01 19.74 11.03
CA TYR A 134 18.10 18.85 10.60
C TYR A 134 18.89 19.58 9.51
N THR A 135 19.93 20.30 9.93
CA THR A 135 21.02 20.66 9.02
C THR A 135 21.71 19.35 8.66
N GLU A 136 21.55 18.88 7.42
CA GLU A 136 22.32 17.76 6.91
C GLU A 136 23.78 18.17 6.77
N THR A 137 24.56 18.10 7.85
CA THR A 137 25.99 17.85 7.72
C THR A 137 26.13 16.38 7.37
N ILE A 138 26.41 16.10 6.10
CA ILE A 138 26.86 14.77 5.67
C ILE A 138 28.21 14.52 6.36
N GLN A 139 28.18 13.91 7.53
CA GLN A 139 29.34 13.29 8.15
C GLN A 139 29.28 11.80 7.80
N ALA A 140 30.32 11.31 7.12
CA ALA A 140 30.50 9.90 6.85
C ALA A 140 30.65 9.15 8.17
N VAL A 141 29.57 8.54 8.66
CA VAL A 141 29.61 7.60 9.76
C VAL A 141 29.87 6.22 9.18
N THR A 142 31.09 5.73 9.39
CA THR A 142 31.48 4.34 9.11
C THR A 142 30.59 3.37 9.90
N PRO A 143 30.07 2.31 9.27
CA PRO A 143 29.12 1.39 9.90
C PRO A 143 29.80 0.47 10.92
N TYR A 144 29.10 0.24 12.03
CA TYR A 144 29.47 -0.66 13.13
C TYR A 144 29.93 -2.06 12.67
N PRO A 145 30.77 -2.75 13.47
CA PRO A 145 31.31 -4.06 13.14
C PRO A 145 30.19 -5.10 12.96
N THR A 146 30.14 -5.69 11.77
CA THR A 146 29.25 -6.81 11.46
C THR A 146 29.72 -8.06 12.20
N VAL A 147 29.12 -8.36 13.35
CA VAL A 147 29.15 -9.71 13.92
C VAL A 147 28.12 -10.56 13.20
N LEU A 148 28.58 -11.46 12.33
CA LEU A 148 27.74 -12.44 11.63
C LEU A 148 27.20 -13.47 12.63
N VAL A 149 26.03 -13.24 13.18
CA VAL A 149 25.27 -14.28 13.90
C VAL A 149 24.50 -15.09 12.87
N TYR A 150 24.97 -16.31 12.59
CA TYR A 150 24.29 -17.26 11.72
C TYR A 150 23.00 -17.74 12.38
N HIS A 151 21.85 -17.31 11.84
CA HIS A 151 20.57 -17.95 12.11
C HIS A 151 20.32 -19.02 11.04
N PRO A 152 20.36 -20.32 11.36
CA PRO A 152 19.91 -21.35 10.41
C PRO A 152 18.43 -21.12 10.10
N SER A 153 18.12 -20.81 8.84
CA SER A 153 16.74 -20.69 8.35
C SER A 153 15.99 -22.00 8.58
N ARG A 154 14.87 -21.95 9.32
CA ARG A 154 13.98 -23.11 9.54
C ARG A 154 13.10 -23.46 8.34
N TYR A 155 13.09 -22.65 7.29
CA TYR A 155 12.18 -22.83 6.15
C TYR A 155 12.92 -22.66 4.82
N ASP A 156 13.48 -23.77 4.32
CA ASP A 156 13.92 -23.88 2.92
C ASP A 156 12.70 -24.20 2.04
N ILE A 157 11.83 -23.21 1.84
CA ILE A 157 10.58 -23.34 1.07
C ILE A 157 10.81 -23.40 -0.45
N ARG A 158 12.05 -23.19 -0.90
CA ARG A 158 12.43 -23.25 -2.31
C ARG A 158 13.20 -24.54 -2.58
N PRO A 159 12.59 -25.55 -3.22
CA PRO A 159 13.35 -26.71 -3.66
C PRO A 159 14.43 -26.25 -4.64
N LYS A 160 15.70 -26.46 -4.27
CA LYS A 160 16.84 -26.21 -5.15
C LYS A 160 16.76 -27.22 -6.30
N ARG A 161 16.46 -26.74 -7.51
CA ARG A 161 16.53 -27.54 -8.74
C ARG A 161 17.97 -28.01 -8.92
N GLN A 162 18.23 -29.29 -8.65
CA GLN A 162 19.50 -29.91 -9.02
C GLN A 162 19.55 -29.94 -10.55
N LYS A 163 20.43 -29.11 -11.15
CA LYS A 163 20.77 -29.24 -12.56
C LYS A 163 21.60 -30.52 -12.70
N THR A 164 20.98 -31.61 -13.13
CA THR A 164 21.74 -32.74 -13.67
C THR A 164 22.40 -32.27 -14.96
N GLN A 165 23.71 -32.04 -14.90
CA GLN A 165 24.52 -31.80 -16.09
C GLN A 165 24.66 -33.15 -16.82
N HIS A 166 23.67 -33.49 -17.65
CA HIS A 166 23.80 -34.59 -18.59
C HIS A 166 24.54 -34.05 -19.82
N TYR A 167 25.87 -34.16 -19.81
CA TYR A 167 26.64 -34.00 -21.04
C TYR A 167 26.53 -35.30 -21.85
N PRO A 168 26.36 -35.25 -23.19
CA PRO A 168 26.29 -36.43 -24.03
C PRO A 168 27.65 -37.11 -24.32
N TYR A 169 28.74 -36.65 -23.67
CA TYR A 169 30.08 -37.19 -23.86
C TYR A 169 30.74 -37.47 -22.51
N SER A 170 31.51 -38.55 -22.44
CA SER A 170 32.23 -38.98 -21.24
C SER A 170 33.50 -38.16 -21.06
N LYS A 171 33.78 -37.74 -19.82
CA LYS A 171 34.84 -36.76 -19.48
C LYS A 171 36.28 -37.30 -19.56
N GLY A 172 36.48 -38.43 -20.25
CA GLY A 172 37.73 -39.20 -20.28
C GLY A 172 38.35 -39.39 -21.67
N GLU A 173 37.84 -38.72 -22.69
CA GLU A 173 38.49 -38.66 -24.01
C GLU A 173 39.04 -37.26 -24.21
N TYR A 174 40.26 -37.02 -23.72
CA TYR A 174 41.33 -36.16 -24.25
C TYR A 174 42.55 -36.28 -23.33
#